data_AF-A0A358GAU7-F1
#
_entry.id   AF-A0A358GAU7-F1
#
_cell.length_a   1.000
_cell.length_b   1.000
_cell.length_c   1.000
_cell.angle_alpha   90.00
_cell.angle_beta   90.00
_cell.angle_gamma   90.00
#
_symmetry.space_group_name_H-M   'P 1'
#
loop_
_entity.id
_entity.type
_entity.pdbx_description
1 polymer ?
#
loop_
_entity_poly.entity_id
_entity_poly.type
_entity_poly.pdbx_seq_one_letter_code
_entity_poly.pdbx_strand_id
1 'polypeptide(L)'
;MYTVQEWTDYIEGRMTANEATMMEQMLMDVPEAMDNYLEALGIHRELPQLKDPAGFADSVMNQIKDMQPSKPKRKSRSGRSRLWMDHKVFHYAVAACLTLIFLSSGLFDKVAPYHKFQDGDHRGSFTEKWTEAATSWLDHFKPRP
;
A
#
# COMPACT_ATOMS: atom_id res chain seq x y z
N MET A 1 1.30 23.94 16.22
CA MET A 1 2.58 23.70 15.51
C MET A 1 3.65 23.75 16.57
N TYR A 2 4.41 22.66 16.76
CA TYR A 2 5.46 22.56 17.78
C TYR A 2 6.78 23.07 17.24
N THR A 3 7.56 23.70 18.11
CA THR A 3 8.90 24.21 17.84
C THR A 3 9.94 23.09 17.83
N VAL A 4 11.10 23.35 17.22
CA VAL A 4 12.25 22.43 17.23
C VAL A 4 12.68 22.05 18.65
N GLN A 5 12.55 22.96 19.63
CA GLN A 5 12.85 22.70 21.04
C GLN A 5 11.84 21.73 21.69
N GLU A 6 10.56 21.83 21.35
CA GLU A 6 9.54 20.90 21.87
C GLU A 6 9.72 19.50 21.27
N TRP A 7 10.07 19.40 19.98
CA TRP A 7 10.45 18.12 19.36
C TRP A 7 11.71 17.52 19.97
N THR A 8 12.68 18.37 20.31
CA THR A 8 13.88 18.03 21.05
C THR A 8 13.48 17.37 22.38
N ASP A 9 12.64 18.00 23.18
CA ASP A 9 12.19 17.45 24.47
C ASP A 9 11.36 16.16 24.32
N TYR A 10 10.56 16.04 23.26
CA TYR A 10 9.85 14.81 22.89
C TYR A 10 10.82 13.63 22.62
N ILE A 11 11.82 13.84 21.78
CA ILE A 11 12.83 12.81 21.43
C ILE A 11 13.61 12.34 22.67
N GLU A 12 13.87 13.24 23.64
CA GLU A 12 14.54 12.89 24.90
C GLU A 12 13.61 12.26 25.95
N GLY A 13 12.32 12.10 25.62
CA GLY A 13 11.34 11.52 26.54
C GLY A 13 11.02 12.42 27.75
N ARG A 14 11.19 13.74 27.61
CA ARG A 14 10.87 14.73 28.67
C ARG A 14 9.39 15.16 28.67
N MET A 15 8.60 14.63 27.74
CA MET A 15 7.16 14.89 27.60
C MET A 15 6.31 13.90 28.38
N THR A 16 5.10 14.30 28.76
CA THR A 16 4.10 13.37 29.31
C THR A 16 3.56 12.44 28.22
N ALA A 17 3.00 11.28 28.61
CA ALA A 17 2.44 10.31 27.66
C ALA A 17 1.31 10.91 26.78
N ASN A 18 0.51 11.81 27.35
CA ASN A 18 -0.56 12.48 26.60
C ASN A 18 0.00 13.48 25.58
N GLU A 19 1.00 14.27 25.96
CA GLU A 19 1.67 15.21 25.06
C GLU A 19 2.39 14.48 23.93
N ALA A 20 3.10 13.39 24.25
CA ALA A 20 3.75 12.54 23.26
C ALA A 20 2.74 12.01 22.22
N THR A 21 1.58 11.53 22.66
CA THR A 21 0.52 11.05 21.76
C THR A 21 0.00 12.17 20.84
N MET A 22 -0.19 13.38 21.36
CA MET A 22 -0.62 14.53 20.54
C MET A 22 0.45 14.93 19.52
N MET A 23 1.73 14.88 19.92
CA MET A 23 2.85 15.16 19.02
C MET A 23 2.96 14.08 17.93
N GLU A 24 2.80 12.80 18.28
CA GLU A 24 2.74 11.69 17.31
C GLU A 24 1.62 11.88 16.29
N GLN A 25 0.44 12.33 16.74
CA GLN A 25 -0.66 12.63 15.84
C GLN A 25 -0.31 13.76 14.87
N MET A 26 0.39 14.80 15.34
CA MET A 26 0.87 15.88 14.47
C MET A 26 1.87 15.39 13.42
N LEU A 27 2.71 14.40 13.72
CA LEU A 27 3.61 13.79 12.73
C LEU A 27 2.85 13.04 11.63
N MET A 28 1.67 12.50 11.93
CA MET A 28 0.83 11.80 10.96
C MET A 28 0.01 12.76 10.10
N ASP A 29 -0.51 13.83 10.70
CA ASP A 29 -1.52 14.68 10.10
C ASP A 29 -0.95 15.96 9.44
N VAL A 30 0.25 16.40 9.84
CA VAL A 30 0.85 17.67 9.40
C VAL A 30 2.23 17.43 8.77
N PRO A 31 2.39 17.57 7.44
CA PRO A 31 3.67 17.34 6.75
C PRO A 31 4.83 18.15 7.32
N GLU A 32 4.60 19.43 7.67
CA GLU A 32 5.62 20.33 8.19
C GLU A 32 6.07 19.96 9.63
N ALA A 33 5.30 19.14 10.34
CA ALA A 33 5.71 18.62 11.65
C ALA A 33 6.89 17.65 11.50
N MET A 34 6.94 16.88 10.41
CA MET A 34 8.03 15.96 10.11
C MET A 34 9.34 16.72 9.88
N ASP A 35 9.32 17.84 9.16
CA ASP A 35 10.52 18.63 8.90
C ASP A 35 11.13 19.18 10.18
N ASN A 36 10.31 19.76 11.07
CA ASN A 36 10.75 20.25 12.37
C ASN A 36 11.27 19.13 13.29
N TYR A 37 10.67 17.93 13.21
CA TYR A 37 11.13 16.75 13.94
C TYR A 37 12.47 16.25 13.44
N LEU A 38 12.67 16.17 12.12
CA LEU A 38 13.93 15.77 11.52
C LEU A 38 15.05 16.79 11.80
N GLU A 39 14.72 18.08 11.81
CA GLU A 39 15.64 19.13 12.24
C GLU A 39 16.06 18.92 13.70
N ALA A 40 15.09 18.71 14.60
CA ALA A 40 15.36 18.42 16.01
C ALA A 40 16.19 17.14 16.22
N LEU A 41 16.01 16.13 15.36
CA LEU A 41 16.80 14.89 15.39
C LEU A 41 18.23 15.10 14.87
N GLY A 42 18.40 15.99 13.89
CA GLY A 42 19.69 16.33 13.28
C GLY A 42 20.59 17.19 14.17
N ILE A 43 20.01 17.95 15.10
CA ILE A 43 20.76 18.66 16.14
C ILE A 43 21.56 17.63 16.93
N HIS A 44 22.88 17.67 16.79
CA HIS A 44 23.81 16.68 17.32
C HIS A 44 23.55 16.38 18.79
N ARG A 45 22.99 15.20 19.03
CA ARG A 45 22.68 14.66 20.35
C ARG A 45 23.56 13.44 20.60
N GLU A 46 24.29 13.50 21.71
CA GLU A 46 24.85 12.30 22.29
C GLU A 46 23.69 11.50 22.90
N LEU A 47 23.08 10.63 22.09
CA LEU A 47 22.13 9.66 22.62
C LEU A 47 22.86 8.73 23.59
N PRO A 48 22.19 8.26 24.66
CA PRO A 48 22.81 7.36 25.62
C PRO A 48 23.39 6.15 24.91
N GLN A 49 24.70 5.92 25.07
CA GLN A 49 25.32 4.74 24.49
C GLN A 49 24.82 3.48 25.20
N LEU A 50 24.52 2.46 24.40
CA LEU A 50 24.11 1.17 24.91
C LEU A 50 25.33 0.44 25.49
N LYS A 51 25.29 0.15 26.81
CA LYS A 51 26.42 -0.45 27.54
C LYS A 51 26.84 -1.83 27.00
N ASP A 52 25.88 -2.64 26.56
CA ASP A 52 26.10 -3.97 25.99
C ASP A 52 25.16 -4.20 24.80
N PRO A 53 25.61 -3.85 23.57
CA PRO A 53 24.81 -4.02 22.37
C PRO A 53 24.48 -5.48 22.05
N ALA A 54 25.42 -6.40 22.33
CA ALA A 54 25.27 -7.82 22.00
C ALA A 54 24.26 -8.49 22.93
N GLY A 55 24.41 -8.33 24.26
CA GLY A 55 23.46 -8.88 25.22
C GLY A 55 22.06 -8.27 25.09
N PHE A 56 21.96 -6.98 24.75
CA PHE A 56 20.68 -6.36 24.42
C PHE A 56 20.03 -7.02 23.18
N ALA A 57 20.79 -7.20 22.10
CA ALA A 57 20.29 -7.85 20.89
C ALA A 57 19.81 -9.28 21.17
N ASP A 58 20.59 -10.06 21.93
CA ASP A 58 20.23 -11.43 22.31
C ASP A 58 18.93 -11.46 23.15
N SER A 59 18.78 -10.53 24.10
CA SER A 59 17.58 -10.39 24.91
C SER A 59 16.33 -10.10 24.07
N VAL A 60 16.44 -9.14 23.14
CA VAL A 60 15.35 -8.79 22.20
C VAL A 60 15.00 -9.99 21.31
N MET A 61 16.00 -10.65 20.73
CA MET A 61 15.78 -11.82 19.88
C MET A 61 15.13 -12.98 20.61
N ASN A 62 15.42 -13.17 21.89
CA ASN A 62 14.77 -14.20 22.71
C ASN A 62 13.31 -13.84 23.03
N GLN A 63 13.01 -12.59 23.39
CA GLN A 63 11.62 -12.15 23.59
C GLN A 63 10.77 -12.28 22.32
N ILE A 64 11.33 -11.96 21.15
CA ILE A 64 10.63 -12.11 19.86
C ILE A 64 10.29 -13.58 19.58
N LYS A 65 11.18 -14.53 19.93
CA LYS A 65 10.89 -15.97 19.76
C LYS A 65 9.70 -16.41 20.59
N ASP A 66 9.54 -15.89 21.80
CA ASP A 66 8.42 -16.21 22.70
C ASP A 66 7.10 -15.58 22.24
N MET A 67 7.16 -14.44 21.53
CA MET A 67 6.01 -13.80 20.89
C MET A 67 5.59 -14.48 19.59
N GLN A 68 6.42 -15.33 18.99
CA GLN A 68 5.98 -16.08 17.82
C GLN A 68 4.85 -17.02 18.25
N PRO A 69 3.67 -16.96 17.59
CA PRO A 69 2.59 -17.87 17.91
C PRO A 69 3.13 -19.29 17.75
N SER A 70 3.17 -20.03 18.87
CA SER A 70 3.54 -21.43 18.89
C SER A 70 2.87 -22.11 17.70
N LYS A 71 3.66 -22.68 16.77
CA LYS A 71 3.18 -23.24 15.51
C LYS A 71 1.81 -23.87 15.74
N PRO A 72 0.74 -23.44 15.04
CA PRO A 72 -0.59 -23.93 15.33
C PRO A 72 -0.55 -25.44 15.18
N LYS A 73 -0.71 -26.16 16.31
CA LYS A 73 -0.96 -27.60 16.28
C LYS A 73 -2.19 -27.76 15.40
N ARG A 74 -1.97 -28.22 14.16
CA ARG A 74 -3.02 -28.44 13.16
C ARG A 74 -4.03 -29.42 13.75
N LYS A 75 -5.05 -28.91 14.45
CA LYS A 75 -6.27 -29.65 14.70
C LYS A 75 -6.95 -29.74 13.35
N SER A 76 -6.81 -30.91 12.71
CA SER A 76 -7.63 -31.32 11.58
C SER A 76 -9.10 -31.06 11.94
N ARG A 77 -9.67 -29.98 11.42
CA ARG A 77 -11.10 -29.71 11.43
C ARG A 77 -11.53 -29.60 9.98
N SER A 78 -11.89 -30.75 9.42
CA SER A 78 -12.79 -30.84 8.29
C SER A 78 -14.07 -30.04 8.58
N GLY A 79 -14.56 -29.34 7.55
CA GLY A 79 -15.95 -28.88 7.46
C GLY A 79 -16.24 -27.46 7.93
N ARG A 80 -15.81 -26.42 7.18
CA ARG A 80 -16.56 -25.15 6.99
C ARG A 80 -16.00 -24.30 5.85
N SER A 81 -16.01 -24.84 4.64
CA SER A 81 -15.58 -24.20 3.39
C SER A 81 -16.50 -23.07 2.92
N ARG A 82 -16.95 -22.14 3.76
CA ARG A 82 -18.06 -21.24 3.37
C ARG A 82 -18.13 -19.84 3.99
N LEU A 83 -17.05 -19.29 4.50
CA LEU A 83 -17.03 -17.92 5.04
C LEU A 83 -15.75 -17.22 4.59
N TRP A 84 -15.88 -16.19 3.74
CA TRP A 84 -14.94 -15.05 3.55
C TRP A 84 -13.87 -15.05 2.44
N MET A 85 -13.82 -16.02 1.52
CA MET A 85 -13.46 -15.70 0.12
C MET A 85 -14.70 -14.94 -0.42
N ASP A 86 -14.73 -13.70 -0.90
CA ASP A 86 -13.73 -12.86 -1.55
C ASP A 86 -14.14 -11.37 -1.42
N HIS A 87 -13.81 -10.67 -0.33
CA HIS A 87 -14.00 -9.20 -0.28
C HIS A 87 -13.33 -8.50 -1.48
N LYS A 88 -12.23 -9.08 -2.01
CA LYS A 88 -11.50 -8.60 -3.19
C LYS A 88 -12.30 -8.67 -4.49
N VAL A 89 -13.12 -9.71 -4.70
CA VAL A 89 -13.96 -9.84 -5.91
C VAL A 89 -15.08 -8.80 -5.89
N PHE A 90 -15.61 -8.48 -4.71
CA PHE A 90 -16.59 -7.40 -4.56
C PHE A 90 -16.01 -6.03 -4.93
N HIS A 91 -14.83 -5.68 -4.41
CA HIS A 91 -14.16 -4.42 -4.79
C HIS A 91 -13.81 -4.37 -6.28
N TYR A 92 -13.42 -5.50 -6.87
CA TYR A 92 -13.16 -5.59 -8.31
C TYR A 92 -14.43 -5.37 -9.15
N ALA A 93 -15.57 -5.94 -8.74
CA ALA A 93 -16.85 -5.73 -9.41
C ALA A 93 -17.29 -4.26 -9.35
N VAL A 94 -17.12 -3.59 -8.20
CA VAL A 94 -17.42 -2.15 -8.06
C VAL A 94 -16.55 -1.31 -8.99
N ALA A 95 -15.24 -1.56 -9.04
CA ALA A 95 -14.32 -0.84 -9.92
C ALA A 95 -14.66 -1.04 -11.41
N ALA A 96 -14.93 -2.28 -11.82
CA ALA A 96 -15.30 -2.61 -13.20
C ALA A 96 -16.61 -1.92 -13.63
N CYS A 97 -17.61 -1.88 -12.75
CA CYS A 97 -18.86 -1.16 -13.00
C CYS A 97 -18.62 0.34 -13.17
N LEU A 98 -17.74 0.93 -12.36
CA LEU A 98 -17.38 2.34 -12.44
C LEU A 98 -16.73 2.68 -13.80
N THR A 99 -15.84 1.82 -14.30
CA THR A 99 -15.24 1.94 -15.64
C THR A 99 -16.31 1.86 -16.73
N LEU A 100 -17.24 0.90 -16.67
CA LEU A 100 -18.33 0.80 -17.64
C LEU A 100 -19.23 2.03 -17.64
N ILE A 101 -19.57 2.57 -16.47
CA ILE A 101 -20.38 3.79 -16.34
C ILE A 101 -19.64 4.99 -16.94
N PHE A 102 -18.34 5.12 -16.71
CA PHE A 102 -17.53 6.21 -17.28
C PHE A 102 -17.39 6.10 -18.80
N LEU A 103 -17.22 4.88 -19.32
CA LEU A 103 -17.18 4.62 -20.76
C LEU A 103 -18.55 4.88 -21.42
N SER A 104 -19.65 4.41 -20.82
CA SER A 104 -20.99 4.56 -21.40
C SER A 104 -21.52 5.99 -21.32
N SER A 105 -21.12 6.76 -20.31
CA SER A 105 -21.57 8.14 -20.13
C SER A 105 -20.79 9.16 -20.98
N GLY A 106 -19.72 8.74 -21.66
CA GLY A 106 -18.90 9.62 -22.49
C GLY A 106 -18.20 10.74 -21.70
N LEU A 107 -17.99 10.56 -20.39
CA LEU A 107 -17.44 11.60 -19.51
C LEU A 107 -16.01 12.00 -19.90
N PHE A 108 -15.23 11.07 -20.47
CA PHE A 108 -13.90 11.36 -21.02
C PHE A 108 -13.91 12.28 -22.25
N ASP A 109 -15.01 12.32 -23.00
CA ASP A 109 -15.16 13.18 -24.19
C ASP A 109 -15.23 14.67 -23.80
N LYS A 110 -15.58 14.96 -22.53
CA LYS A 110 -15.65 16.32 -21.97
C LYS A 110 -14.39 16.76 -21.22
N VAL A 111 -13.51 15.84 -20.83
CA VAL A 111 -12.32 16.12 -19.99
C VAL A 111 -11.03 16.07 -20.78
N ALA A 112 -11.03 15.52 -22.00
CA ALA A 112 -9.89 15.59 -22.91
C ALA A 112 -9.99 16.87 -23.78
N PRO A 113 -9.09 17.86 -23.63
CA PRO A 113 -8.90 18.86 -24.67
C PRO A 113 -8.33 18.12 -25.89
N TYR A 114 -9.14 18.06 -26.95
CA TYR A 114 -8.81 17.57 -28.29
C TYR A 114 -7.31 17.46 -28.61
N HIS A 115 -6.79 16.24 -28.63
CA HIS A 115 -5.82 15.89 -29.67
C HIS A 115 -6.60 15.18 -30.76
N LYS A 116 -6.69 15.84 -31.92
CA LYS A 116 -7.22 15.28 -33.15
C LYS A 116 -6.58 13.91 -33.41
N PHE A 117 -7.29 12.83 -33.14
CA PHE A 117 -7.08 11.58 -33.88
C PHE A 117 -7.76 11.76 -35.23
N GLN A 118 -7.03 12.46 -36.09
CA GLN A 118 -6.98 12.33 -37.54
C GLN A 118 -8.15 11.53 -38.15
N ASP A 119 -9.09 12.26 -38.75
CA ASP A 119 -9.81 11.78 -39.93
C ASP A 119 -8.75 11.32 -40.94
N GLY A 120 -8.73 10.01 -41.19
CA GLY A 120 -7.77 9.33 -42.02
C GLY A 120 -8.35 7.98 -42.38
N ASP A 121 -9.20 7.98 -43.38
CA ASP A 121 -9.56 6.81 -44.17
C ASP A 121 -8.27 6.03 -44.54
N HIS A 122 -8.41 4.70 -44.60
CA HIS A 122 -7.44 3.67 -45.01
C HIS A 122 -6.48 3.03 -43.98
N ARG A 123 -6.93 1.86 -43.49
CA ARG A 123 -6.27 0.52 -43.52
C ARG A 123 -6.14 -0.19 -42.16
N GLY A 124 -7.10 -1.08 -41.92
CA GLY A 124 -7.01 -2.21 -40.99
C GLY A 124 -7.66 -1.92 -39.66
N SER A 125 -8.83 -2.52 -39.44
CA SER A 125 -9.54 -2.45 -38.17
C SER A 125 -8.63 -3.01 -37.07
N PHE A 126 -8.31 -2.20 -36.05
CA PHE A 126 -7.56 -2.70 -34.90
C PHE A 126 -8.27 -3.92 -34.30
N THR A 127 -9.61 -3.91 -34.26
CA THR A 127 -10.41 -5.05 -33.83
C THR A 127 -10.07 -6.32 -34.61
N GLU A 128 -9.88 -6.21 -35.93
CA GLU A 128 -9.52 -7.36 -36.79
C GLU A 128 -8.17 -7.97 -36.38
N LYS A 129 -7.16 -7.14 -36.12
CA LYS A 129 -5.84 -7.58 -35.62
C LYS A 129 -5.92 -8.20 -34.21
N TRP A 130 -6.75 -7.64 -33.33
CA TRP A 130 -6.97 -8.19 -31.99
C TRP A 130 -7.74 -9.52 -32.03
N THR A 131 -8.73 -9.66 -32.92
CA THR A 131 -9.45 -10.93 -33.12
C THR A 131 -8.56 -12.00 -33.74
N GLU A 132 -7.70 -11.65 -34.70
CA GLU A 132 -6.75 -12.59 -35.30
C GLU A 132 -5.71 -13.07 -34.28
N ALA A 133 -5.19 -12.18 -33.43
CA ALA A 133 -4.30 -12.56 -32.34
C ALA A 133 -4.98 -13.49 -31.31
N ALA A 134 -6.24 -13.20 -30.95
CA ALA A 134 -6.99 -14.01 -29.99
C ALA A 134 -7.32 -15.41 -30.55
N THR A 135 -7.64 -15.51 -31.84
CA THR A 135 -7.96 -16.80 -32.50
C THR A 135 -6.71 -17.61 -32.81
N SER A 136 -5.61 -16.96 -33.18
CA SER A 136 -4.30 -17.60 -33.38
C SER A 136 -3.79 -18.30 -32.12
N TRP A 137 -3.94 -17.64 -30.96
CA TRP A 137 -3.56 -18.26 -29.69
C TRP A 137 -4.46 -19.45 -29.33
N LEU A 138 -5.76 -19.39 -29.68
CA LEU A 138 -6.73 -20.47 -29.43
C LEU A 138 -6.45 -21.72 -30.29
N ASP A 139 -6.08 -21.54 -31.55
CA ASP A 139 -5.71 -22.64 -32.44
C ASP A 139 -4.47 -23.39 -31.96
N HIS A 140 -3.57 -22.69 -31.26
CA HIS A 140 -2.36 -23.29 -30.69
C HIS A 140 -2.64 -24.25 -29.52
N PHE A 141 -3.85 -24.24 -28.95
CA PHE A 141 -4.30 -25.16 -27.89
C PHE A 141 -5.11 -26.34 -28.40
N LYS A 142 -5.37 -26.44 -29.72
CA LYS A 142 -6.13 -27.57 -30.26
C LYS A 142 -5.20 -28.78 -30.47
N PRO A 143 -5.35 -29.88 -29.72
CA PRO A 143 -4.63 -31.11 -30.03
C PRO A 143 -5.10 -31.64 -31.39
N ARG A 144 -4.15 -32.05 -32.24
CA ARG A 144 -4.47 -32.74 -33.51
C ARG A 144 -5.05 -34.13 -33.18
N PRO A 145 -6.03 -34.62 -33.96
CA PRO A 145 -6.66 -35.92 -33.74
C PRO A 145 -5.68 -37.09 -33.87
#